data_AF-A0A3C0TJ97-F1
#
_entry.id   AF-A0A3C0TJ97-F1
#
_cell.length_a   1.000
_cell.length_b   1.000
_cell.length_c   1.000
_cell.angle_alpha   90.00
_cell.angle_beta   90.00
_cell.angle_gamma   90.00
#
_symmetry.space_group_name_H-M   'P 1'
#
loop_
_entity.id
_entity.type
_entity.pdbx_description
1 polymer ?
#
loop_
_entity_poly.entity_id
_entity_poly.type
_entity_poly.pdbx_seq_one_letter_code
_entity_poly.pdbx_strand_id
1 'polypeptide(L)'
;MKAYTYILRCSDNSLYTGWTSDLAKRVEEHNSSDKGAKYTRSRRPCELVYHETFDDEDGKKARILAMKREWYIKNKMTKKQKETMIMKKIHTDTAPEAIGPYSQGIISGNLFFSSGQIAIDPKVGDVTEATIEGQTRQVMINLGEVLKAAGCSYESVVKTTCFLADMDDFAAFNEIYGEYFTSKPARSCVAVKSLPKGVLCEVEVIAELI
;
A
#
# COMPACT_ATOMS: atom_id res chain seq x y z
N MET A 1 -8.54 25.86 -14.98
CA MET A 1 -9.67 24.90 -15.05
C MET A 1 -9.08 23.51 -15.19
N LYS A 2 -9.51 22.57 -14.35
CA LYS A 2 -8.88 21.25 -14.25
C LYS A 2 -9.41 20.26 -15.29
N ALA A 3 -8.54 19.37 -15.72
CA ALA A 3 -8.88 18.15 -16.43
C ALA A 3 -8.17 16.97 -15.77
N TYR A 4 -8.73 15.78 -15.92
CA TYR A 4 -8.30 14.58 -15.23
C TYR A 4 -8.16 13.45 -16.22
N THR A 5 -7.12 12.64 -16.05
CA THR A 5 -7.07 11.26 -16.56
C THR A 5 -7.31 10.32 -15.39
N TYR A 6 -8.11 9.29 -15.55
CA TYR A 6 -8.48 8.40 -14.45
C TYR A 6 -8.52 6.94 -14.87
N ILE A 7 -8.37 6.04 -13.90
CA ILE A 7 -8.58 4.60 -14.05
C ILE A 7 -9.67 4.17 -13.06
N LEU A 8 -10.63 3.40 -13.56
CA LEU A 8 -11.62 2.70 -12.76
C LEU A 8 -11.31 1.21 -12.71
N ARG A 9 -11.50 0.57 -11.55
CA ARG A 9 -11.55 -0.88 -11.40
C ARG A 9 -13.01 -1.31 -11.42
N CYS A 10 -13.35 -2.18 -12.36
CA CYS A 10 -14.68 -2.75 -12.47
C CYS A 10 -14.85 -3.97 -11.55
N SER A 11 -16.08 -4.44 -11.37
CA SER A 11 -16.40 -5.61 -10.53
C SER A 11 -15.77 -6.93 -11.00
N ASP A 12 -15.44 -7.04 -12.29
CA ASP A 12 -14.73 -8.17 -12.88
C ASP A 12 -13.19 -8.01 -12.83
N ASN A 13 -12.67 -7.07 -12.02
CA ASN A 13 -11.25 -6.72 -11.94
C ASN A 13 -10.62 -6.22 -13.26
N SER A 14 -11.43 -5.85 -14.26
CA SER A 14 -10.96 -5.13 -15.43
C SER A 14 -10.69 -3.65 -15.11
N LEU A 15 -9.82 -3.01 -15.91
CA LEU A 15 -9.47 -1.60 -15.75
C LEU A 15 -10.04 -0.79 -16.92
N TYR A 16 -10.79 0.27 -16.61
CA TYR A 16 -11.26 1.26 -17.57
C TYR A 16 -10.46 2.55 -17.42
N THR A 17 -9.97 3.12 -18.51
CA THR A 17 -9.27 4.42 -18.50
C THR A 17 -10.11 5.46 -19.22
N GLY A 18 -10.20 6.66 -18.66
CA GLY A 18 -10.91 7.80 -19.25
C GLY A 18 -10.25 9.14 -18.95
N TRP A 19 -10.81 10.19 -19.53
CA TRP A 19 -10.52 11.56 -19.13
C TRP A 19 -11.83 12.35 -18.92
N THR A 20 -11.78 13.41 -18.14
CA THR A 20 -12.93 14.29 -17.86
C THR A 20 -12.46 15.65 -17.36
N SER A 21 -13.33 16.67 -17.41
CA SER A 21 -13.13 17.95 -16.70
C SER A 21 -13.81 17.97 -15.32
N ASP A 22 -14.65 16.98 -15.03
CA ASP A 22 -15.35 16.81 -13.77
C ASP A 22 -15.26 15.33 -13.35
N LEU A 23 -14.35 15.04 -12.42
CA LEU A 23 -14.03 13.66 -12.04
C LEU A 23 -15.13 13.03 -11.19
N ALA A 24 -15.63 13.75 -10.18
CA ALA A 24 -16.64 13.25 -9.26
C ALA A 24 -17.93 12.87 -10.01
N LYS A 25 -18.45 13.80 -10.82
CA LYS A 25 -19.63 13.55 -11.66
C LYS A 25 -19.41 12.38 -12.61
N ARG A 26 -18.22 12.28 -13.22
CA ARG A 26 -17.95 11.21 -14.19
C ARG A 26 -17.92 9.83 -13.55
N VAL A 27 -17.34 9.70 -12.35
CA VAL A 27 -17.34 8.45 -11.58
C VAL A 27 -18.77 8.05 -11.20
N GLU A 28 -19.60 9.01 -10.80
CA GLU A 28 -21.02 8.78 -10.53
C GLU A 28 -21.74 8.27 -11.79
N GLU A 29 -21.59 8.94 -12.94
CA GLU A 29 -22.22 8.56 -14.20
C GLU A 29 -21.90 7.12 -14.63
N HIS A 30 -20.68 6.64 -14.37
CA HIS A 30 -20.28 5.25 -14.65
C HIS A 30 -21.10 4.23 -13.85
N ASN A 31 -21.55 4.58 -12.64
CA ASN A 31 -22.24 3.70 -11.70
C ASN A 31 -23.77 3.85 -11.71
N SER A 32 -24.30 5.05 -11.94
CA SER A 32 -25.72 5.35 -11.68
C SER A 32 -26.57 5.59 -12.94
N SER A 33 -25.97 5.71 -14.12
CA SER A 33 -26.71 6.20 -15.30
C SER A 33 -26.33 5.52 -16.61
N ASP A 34 -27.17 5.65 -17.63
CA ASP A 34 -26.81 5.30 -19.01
C ASP A 34 -25.85 6.31 -19.68
N LYS A 35 -25.35 7.32 -18.95
CA LYS A 35 -24.34 8.26 -19.46
C LYS A 35 -22.90 7.73 -19.28
N GLY A 36 -22.72 6.67 -18.50
CA GLY A 36 -21.47 5.94 -18.39
C GLY A 36 -21.07 5.25 -19.71
N ALA A 37 -19.78 4.97 -19.87
CA ALA A 37 -19.27 4.24 -21.03
C ALA A 37 -19.92 2.84 -21.13
N LYS A 38 -20.26 2.39 -22.34
CA LYS A 38 -20.84 1.05 -22.57
C LYS A 38 -20.03 -0.06 -21.90
N TYR A 39 -18.69 0.06 -21.91
CA TYR A 39 -17.77 -0.88 -21.28
C TYR A 39 -18.03 -1.08 -19.78
N THR A 40 -18.30 0.00 -19.04
CA THR A 40 -18.45 -0.05 -17.57
C THR A 40 -19.86 -0.42 -17.14
N ARG A 41 -20.90 -0.17 -17.97
CA ARG A 41 -22.31 -0.41 -17.57
C ARG A 41 -22.58 -1.87 -17.18
N SER A 42 -21.97 -2.82 -17.89
CA SER A 42 -22.12 -4.26 -17.61
C SER A 42 -21.14 -4.77 -16.54
N ARG A 43 -20.36 -3.90 -15.89
CA ARG A 43 -19.26 -4.27 -14.97
C ARG A 43 -19.24 -3.42 -13.69
N ARG A 44 -20.42 -3.01 -13.26
CA ARG A 44 -20.61 -2.25 -12.02
C ARG A 44 -20.50 -3.15 -10.78
N PRO A 45 -20.16 -2.60 -9.61
CA PRO A 45 -19.69 -1.23 -9.40
C PRO A 45 -18.30 -0.98 -10.02
N CYS A 46 -18.02 0.27 -10.38
CA CYS A 46 -16.72 0.73 -10.85
C CYS A 46 -16.13 1.71 -9.82
N GLU A 47 -14.97 1.38 -9.27
CA GLU A 47 -14.27 2.17 -8.26
C GLU A 47 -13.19 3.04 -8.90
N LEU A 48 -13.09 4.31 -8.50
CA LEU A 48 -11.97 5.16 -8.89
C LEU A 48 -10.70 4.72 -8.16
N VAL A 49 -9.73 4.20 -8.91
CA VAL A 49 -8.49 3.63 -8.35
C VAL A 49 -7.24 4.43 -8.69
N TYR A 50 -7.34 5.38 -9.62
CA TYR A 50 -6.24 6.28 -9.99
C TYR A 50 -6.75 7.55 -10.66
N HIS A 51 -6.11 8.69 -10.42
CA HIS A 51 -6.26 9.86 -11.29
C HIS A 51 -5.00 10.74 -11.33
N GLU A 52 -4.78 11.39 -12.47
CA GLU A 52 -3.85 12.51 -12.65
C GLU A 52 -4.65 13.79 -12.85
N THR A 53 -4.13 14.91 -12.33
CA THR A 53 -4.76 16.23 -12.48
C THR A 53 -3.89 17.12 -13.35
N PHE A 54 -4.51 17.76 -14.33
CA PHE A 54 -3.92 18.76 -15.21
C PHE A 54 -4.66 20.07 -15.02
N ASP A 55 -3.95 21.19 -14.96
CA ASP A 55 -4.55 22.52 -14.77
C ASP A 55 -3.82 23.56 -15.62
N ASP A 56 -4.59 24.52 -16.13
CA ASP A 56 -4.15 25.72 -16.84
C ASP A 56 -5.26 26.78 -16.77
N GLU A 57 -4.92 28.05 -16.99
CA GLU A 57 -5.84 29.17 -16.79
C GLU A 57 -7.16 29.01 -17.56
N ASP A 58 -7.11 28.67 -18.85
CA ASP A 58 -8.29 28.56 -19.72
C ASP A 58 -8.81 27.12 -19.92
N GLY A 59 -8.14 26.12 -19.34
CA GLY A 59 -8.53 24.71 -19.40
C GLY A 59 -8.22 23.99 -20.70
N LYS A 60 -7.70 24.67 -21.73
CA LYS A 60 -7.47 24.05 -23.05
C LYS A 60 -6.27 23.12 -23.00
N LYS A 61 -5.17 23.57 -22.41
CA LYS A 61 -3.95 22.78 -22.30
C LYS A 61 -4.17 21.59 -21.37
N ALA A 62 -4.89 21.78 -20.26
CA ALA A 62 -5.22 20.69 -19.34
C ALA A 62 -5.99 19.58 -20.04
N ARG A 63 -7.02 19.91 -20.83
CA ARG A 63 -7.81 18.93 -21.60
C ARG A 63 -6.95 18.18 -22.61
N ILE A 64 -6.12 18.88 -23.38
CA ILE A 64 -5.20 18.25 -24.35
C ILE A 64 -4.24 17.29 -23.65
N LEU A 65 -3.67 17.68 -22.51
CA LEU A 65 -2.76 16.84 -21.73
C LEU A 65 -3.48 15.61 -21.17
N ALA A 66 -4.67 15.77 -20.59
CA ALA A 66 -5.47 14.67 -20.08
C ALA A 66 -5.85 13.65 -21.17
N MET A 67 -6.23 14.13 -22.37
CA MET A 67 -6.52 13.28 -23.52
C MET A 67 -5.27 12.53 -24.02
N LYS A 68 -4.13 13.22 -24.13
CA LYS A 68 -2.85 12.60 -24.52
C LYS A 68 -2.43 11.53 -23.52
N ARG A 69 -2.63 11.80 -22.22
CA ARG A 69 -2.30 10.85 -21.15
C ARG A 69 -3.22 9.63 -21.16
N GLU A 70 -4.53 9.83 -21.32
CA GLU A 70 -5.48 8.72 -21.50
C GLU A 70 -5.08 7.84 -22.68
N TRP A 71 -4.75 8.45 -23.83
CA TRP A 71 -4.29 7.72 -25.01
C TRP A 71 -3.03 6.90 -24.71
N TYR A 72 -2.03 7.50 -24.04
CA TYR A 72 -0.82 6.78 -23.66
C TYR A 72 -1.12 5.58 -22.77
N ILE A 73 -1.91 5.76 -21.71
CA ILE A 73 -2.27 4.67 -20.79
C ILE A 73 -3.02 3.56 -21.55
N LYS A 74 -3.94 3.90 -22.45
CA LYS A 74 -4.69 2.91 -23.24
C LYS A 74 -3.82 2.11 -24.19
N ASN A 75 -2.92 2.77 -24.90
CA ASN A 75 -2.24 2.21 -26.06
C ASN A 75 -0.79 1.79 -25.80
N LYS A 76 -0.16 2.28 -24.73
CA LYS A 76 1.27 2.04 -24.43
C LYS A 76 1.50 1.29 -23.12
N MET A 77 0.44 1.03 -22.34
CA MET A 77 0.57 0.35 -21.05
C MET A 77 -0.24 -0.94 -21.01
N THR A 78 0.41 -2.01 -20.55
CA THR A 78 -0.24 -3.28 -20.21
C THR A 78 -1.10 -3.16 -18.96
N LYS A 79 -1.93 -4.17 -18.67
CA LYS A 79 -2.67 -4.22 -17.40
C LYS A 79 -1.72 -4.18 -16.20
N LYS A 80 -0.64 -4.98 -16.20
CA LYS A 80 0.35 -5.01 -15.11
C LYS A 80 0.93 -3.61 -14.85
N GLN A 81 1.28 -2.86 -15.90
CA GLN A 81 1.79 -1.48 -15.75
C GLN A 81 0.75 -0.46 -15.28
N LYS A 82 -0.54 -0.68 -15.52
CA LYS A 82 -1.62 0.17 -14.98
C LYS A 82 -1.85 -0.13 -13.50
N GLU A 83 -1.77 -1.41 -13.12
CA GLU A 83 -1.90 -1.85 -11.74
C GLU A 83 -0.82 -1.23 -10.85
N THR A 84 0.41 -1.05 -11.33
CA THR A 84 1.46 -0.36 -10.56
C THR A 84 1.16 1.13 -10.34
N MET A 85 0.31 1.77 -11.14
CA MET A 85 -0.09 3.16 -10.90
C MET A 85 -1.14 3.29 -9.79
N ILE A 86 -1.82 2.20 -9.45
CA ILE A 86 -2.93 2.18 -8.48
C ILE A 86 -2.35 1.94 -7.09
N MET A 87 -2.61 2.87 -6.17
CA MET A 87 -2.32 2.59 -4.76
C MET A 87 -3.27 1.51 -4.24
N LYS A 88 -2.71 0.42 -3.72
CA LYS A 88 -3.50 -0.70 -3.18
C LYS A 88 -3.25 -0.82 -1.67
N LYS A 89 -4.33 -0.73 -0.89
CA LYS A 89 -4.30 -1.04 0.54
C LYS A 89 -4.15 -2.54 0.74
N ILE A 90 -3.27 -2.91 1.65
CA ILE A 90 -3.08 -4.30 2.09
C ILE A 90 -3.84 -4.53 3.38
N HIS A 91 -4.55 -5.65 3.41
CA HIS A 91 -5.30 -6.16 4.55
C HIS A 91 -5.15 -7.67 4.61
N THR A 92 -4.91 -8.20 5.80
CA THR A 92 -4.99 -9.63 6.14
C THR A 92 -5.48 -9.78 7.58
N ASP A 93 -6.28 -10.82 7.82
CA ASP A 93 -6.80 -11.16 9.15
C ASP A 93 -5.77 -11.94 10.00
N THR A 94 -4.63 -12.29 9.40
CA THR A 94 -3.52 -13.01 10.06
C THR A 94 -2.44 -12.10 10.64
N ALA A 95 -2.62 -10.79 10.55
CA ALA A 95 -1.78 -9.77 11.18
C ALA A 95 -2.66 -8.79 11.96
N PRO A 96 -2.11 -8.02 12.93
CA PRO A 96 -2.90 -7.09 13.74
C PRO A 96 -3.72 -6.13 12.89
N GLU A 97 -4.98 -5.95 13.24
CA GLU A 97 -5.89 -5.06 12.52
C GLU A 97 -5.38 -3.61 12.60
N ALA A 98 -5.52 -2.88 11.49
CA ALA A 98 -5.21 -1.45 11.46
C ALA A 98 -6.33 -0.64 12.13
N ILE A 99 -6.32 -0.56 13.46
CA ILE A 99 -7.32 0.16 14.26
C ILE A 99 -6.91 1.64 14.36
N GLY A 100 -7.23 2.40 13.33
CA GLY A 100 -6.95 3.84 13.26
C GLY A 100 -6.91 4.37 11.84
N PRO A 101 -6.49 5.64 11.64
CA PRO A 101 -6.42 6.26 10.31
C PRO A 101 -5.18 5.81 9.52
N TYR A 102 -4.90 4.50 9.46
CA TYR A 102 -3.76 3.91 8.74
C TYR A 102 -4.14 2.56 8.11
N SER A 103 -3.20 1.92 7.41
CA SER A 103 -3.39 0.59 6.78
C SER A 103 -2.22 -0.31 7.16
N GLN A 104 -2.39 -1.64 7.17
CA GLN A 104 -1.28 -2.57 7.45
C GLN A 104 -0.10 -2.35 6.48
N GLY A 105 -0.41 -2.00 5.23
CA GLY A 105 0.54 -1.40 4.31
C GLY A 105 -0.12 -0.92 3.02
N ILE A 106 0.68 -0.28 2.16
CA ILE A 106 0.28 0.27 0.86
C ILE A 106 1.25 -0.24 -0.20
N ILE A 107 0.71 -0.72 -1.31
CA ILE A 107 1.46 -0.84 -2.56
C ILE A 107 1.31 0.47 -3.32
N SER A 108 2.42 1.03 -3.78
CA SER A 108 2.47 2.16 -4.70
C SER A 108 3.60 1.96 -5.70
N GLY A 109 3.30 1.89 -6.99
CA GLY A 109 4.30 1.51 -7.98
C GLY A 109 4.64 0.03 -7.92
N ASN A 110 5.93 -0.26 -7.94
CA ASN A 110 6.53 -1.58 -7.70
C ASN A 110 7.01 -1.74 -6.25
N LEU A 111 6.63 -0.84 -5.34
CA LEU A 111 7.04 -0.88 -3.95
C LEU A 111 5.85 -1.13 -3.03
N PHE A 112 6.09 -1.97 -2.03
CA PHE A 112 5.24 -2.15 -0.87
C PHE A 112 5.85 -1.42 0.33
N PHE A 113 5.02 -0.68 1.04
CA PHE A 113 5.35 0.03 2.27
C PHE A 113 4.49 -0.54 3.39
N SER A 114 5.11 -1.18 4.39
CA SER A 114 4.38 -1.60 5.59
C SER A 114 4.23 -0.42 6.54
N SER A 115 3.16 -0.45 7.35
CA SER A 115 3.20 0.28 8.62
C SER A 115 4.17 -0.40 9.58
N GLY A 116 4.59 0.31 10.62
CA GLY A 116 5.35 -0.26 11.72
C GLY A 116 4.57 -1.40 12.39
N GLN A 117 5.17 -2.58 12.41
CA GLN A 117 4.62 -3.76 13.07
C GLN A 117 5.11 -3.81 14.50
N ILE A 118 4.16 -3.98 15.42
CA ILE A 118 4.39 -4.19 16.86
C ILE A 118 3.97 -5.61 17.26
N ALA A 119 4.38 -6.03 18.46
CA ALA A 119 4.23 -7.40 18.98
C ALA A 119 2.81 -7.76 19.47
N ILE A 120 1.77 -7.35 18.73
CA ILE A 120 0.40 -7.79 19.00
C ILE A 120 0.22 -9.20 18.42
N ASP A 121 -0.32 -10.13 19.22
CA ASP A 121 -0.87 -11.39 18.71
C ASP A 121 -2.23 -11.09 18.04
N PRO A 122 -2.39 -11.30 16.72
CA PRO A 122 -3.63 -11.01 16.02
C PRO A 122 -4.83 -11.83 16.50
N LYS A 123 -4.62 -12.99 17.14
CA LYS A 123 -5.70 -13.83 17.68
C LYS A 123 -6.24 -13.27 18.99
N VAL A 124 -5.37 -12.63 19.79
CA VAL A 124 -5.72 -12.07 21.09
C VAL A 124 -6.07 -10.58 20.99
N GLY A 125 -5.49 -9.87 20.00
CA GLY A 125 -5.62 -8.42 19.84
C GLY A 125 -4.73 -7.62 20.80
N ASP A 126 -3.83 -8.28 21.52
CA ASP A 126 -2.94 -7.63 22.48
C ASP A 126 -1.53 -8.21 22.51
N VAL A 127 -0.64 -7.55 23.25
CA VAL A 127 0.76 -7.98 23.44
C VAL A 127 0.80 -9.08 24.49
N THR A 128 1.24 -10.27 24.10
CA THR A 128 1.31 -11.45 24.98
C THR A 128 2.72 -11.74 25.49
N GLU A 129 3.74 -11.26 24.77
CA GLU A 129 5.15 -11.51 25.06
C GLU A 129 5.76 -10.40 25.91
N ALA A 130 6.48 -10.78 26.96
CA ALA A 130 7.09 -9.84 27.90
C ALA A 130 8.56 -9.51 27.60
N THR A 131 9.25 -10.35 26.82
CA THR A 131 10.68 -10.17 26.52
C THR A 131 10.90 -9.63 25.12
N ILE A 132 12.07 -9.01 24.88
CA ILE A 132 12.45 -8.53 23.55
C ILE A 132 12.44 -9.68 22.53
N GLU A 133 12.85 -10.88 22.92
CA GLU A 133 12.88 -12.04 22.02
C GLU A 133 11.49 -12.45 21.56
N GLY A 134 10.56 -12.60 22.50
CA GLY A 134 9.17 -12.96 22.19
C GLY A 134 8.51 -11.87 21.33
N GLN A 135 8.69 -10.61 21.71
CA GLN A 135 8.13 -9.49 20.95
C GLN A 135 8.73 -9.38 19.54
N THR A 136 10.04 -9.58 19.39
CA THR A 136 10.70 -9.57 18.07
C THR A 136 10.14 -10.69 17.18
N ARG A 137 9.97 -11.92 17.69
CA ARG A 137 9.36 -13.00 16.90
C ARG A 137 7.95 -12.66 16.46
N GLN A 138 7.13 -12.10 17.35
CA GLN A 138 5.76 -11.71 16.99
C GLN A 138 5.74 -10.60 15.93
N VAL A 139 6.61 -9.59 16.06
CA VAL A 139 6.79 -8.54 15.04
C VAL A 139 7.17 -9.15 13.69
N MET A 140 8.11 -10.09 13.66
CA MET A 140 8.51 -10.75 12.42
C MET A 140 7.33 -11.54 11.83
N ILE A 141 6.63 -12.37 12.61
CA ILE A 141 5.43 -13.09 12.14
C ILE A 141 4.41 -12.15 11.51
N ASN A 142 4.10 -11.04 12.19
CA ASN A 142 3.17 -10.03 11.69
C ASN A 142 3.64 -9.42 10.36
N LEU A 143 4.93 -9.07 10.25
CA LEU A 143 5.54 -8.59 9.00
C LEU A 143 5.42 -9.61 7.86
N GLY A 144 5.69 -10.89 8.15
CA GLY A 144 5.59 -11.97 7.16
C GLY A 144 4.19 -12.10 6.59
N GLU A 145 3.16 -12.01 7.43
CA GLU A 145 1.76 -12.09 7.01
C GLU A 145 1.35 -10.88 6.15
N VAL A 146 1.77 -9.67 6.52
CA VAL A 146 1.49 -8.46 5.71
C VAL A 146 2.25 -8.50 4.38
N LEU A 147 3.53 -8.92 4.38
CA LEU A 147 4.31 -9.09 3.16
C LEU A 147 3.64 -10.10 2.22
N LYS A 148 3.22 -11.25 2.74
CA LYS A 148 2.52 -12.29 1.99
C LYS A 148 1.23 -11.76 1.37
N ALA A 149 0.44 -10.99 2.12
CA ALA A 149 -0.78 -10.34 1.61
C ALA A 149 -0.50 -9.31 0.50
N ALA A 150 0.69 -8.70 0.52
CA ALA A 150 1.18 -7.82 -0.54
C ALA A 150 1.73 -8.57 -1.77
N GLY A 151 1.91 -9.90 -1.70
CA GLY A 151 2.61 -10.69 -2.72
C GLY A 151 4.14 -10.58 -2.64
N CYS A 152 4.65 -10.17 -1.49
CA CYS A 152 6.07 -10.03 -1.17
C CYS A 152 6.52 -11.12 -0.18
N SER A 153 7.81 -11.17 0.09
CA SER A 153 8.45 -12.01 1.11
C SER A 153 9.61 -11.27 1.78
N TYR A 154 10.23 -11.84 2.82
CA TYR A 154 11.40 -11.22 3.47
C TYR A 154 12.57 -11.01 2.50
N GLU A 155 12.71 -11.87 1.49
CA GLU A 155 13.75 -11.78 0.46
C GLU A 155 13.58 -10.56 -0.44
N SER A 156 12.34 -10.10 -0.62
CA SER A 156 12.01 -8.91 -1.43
C SER A 156 12.13 -7.59 -0.66
N VAL A 157 12.41 -7.65 0.65
CA VAL A 157 12.59 -6.44 1.47
C VAL A 157 13.92 -5.77 1.13
N VAL A 158 13.87 -4.47 0.86
CA VAL A 158 15.02 -3.66 0.46
C VAL A 158 15.49 -2.71 1.56
N LYS A 159 14.59 -2.31 2.47
CA LYS A 159 14.88 -1.43 3.61
C LYS A 159 14.04 -1.81 4.82
N THR A 160 14.66 -1.80 5.99
CA THR A 160 13.97 -1.88 7.29
C THR A 160 14.34 -0.68 8.18
N THR A 161 13.37 -0.19 8.94
CA THR A 161 13.63 0.71 10.06
C THR A 161 13.18 0.01 11.32
N CYS A 162 14.11 -0.18 12.26
CA CYS A 162 13.86 -0.86 13.53
C CYS A 162 13.91 0.17 14.65
N PHE A 163 12.87 0.20 15.46
CA PHE A 163 12.77 1.06 16.64
C PHE A 163 12.77 0.16 17.88
N LEU A 164 13.68 0.43 18.80
CA LEU A 164 13.74 -0.26 20.09
C LEU A 164 13.34 0.71 21.21
N ALA A 165 12.74 0.18 22.27
CA ALA A 165 12.49 0.95 23.49
C ALA A 165 13.80 1.18 24.28
N ASP A 166 14.73 0.23 24.23
CA ASP A 166 16.05 0.30 24.85
C ASP A 166 17.11 -0.22 23.85
N MET A 167 18.29 0.41 23.80
CA MET A 167 19.39 -0.04 22.94
C MET A 167 20.14 -1.24 23.54
N ASP A 168 20.02 -1.49 24.85
CA ASP A 168 20.63 -2.66 25.50
C ASP A 168 20.05 -3.99 24.97
N ASP A 169 18.82 -3.94 24.45
CA ASP A 169 18.11 -5.07 23.83
C ASP A 169 18.60 -5.41 22.41
N PHE A 170 19.51 -4.61 21.84
CA PHE A 170 19.92 -4.74 20.44
C PHE A 170 20.48 -6.13 20.08
N ALA A 171 21.28 -6.73 20.95
CA ALA A 171 21.90 -8.03 20.66
C ALA A 171 20.84 -9.14 20.51
N ALA A 172 19.90 -9.22 21.47
CA ALA A 172 18.82 -10.20 21.47
C ALA A 172 17.84 -9.98 20.30
N PHE A 173 17.48 -8.72 20.02
CA PHE A 173 16.70 -8.36 18.84
C PHE A 173 17.39 -8.81 17.54
N ASN A 174 18.69 -8.53 17.42
CA ASN A 174 19.44 -8.76 16.18
C ASN A 174 19.64 -10.25 15.86
N GLU A 175 19.74 -11.10 16.87
CA GLU A 175 19.80 -12.56 16.71
C GLU A 175 18.56 -13.06 15.97
N ILE A 176 17.36 -12.71 16.47
CA ILE A 176 16.08 -13.15 15.89
C ILE A 176 15.83 -12.48 14.56
N TYR A 177 16.11 -11.17 14.43
CA TYR A 177 16.03 -10.46 13.16
C TYR A 177 16.82 -11.18 12.05
N GLY A 178 18.00 -11.70 12.38
CA GLY A 178 18.87 -12.44 11.47
C GLY A 178 18.32 -13.78 10.98
N GLU A 179 17.37 -14.38 11.72
CA GLU A 179 16.67 -15.61 11.30
C GLU A 179 15.75 -15.35 10.10
N TYR A 180 15.15 -14.16 10.00
CA TYR A 180 14.16 -13.80 8.97
C TYR A 180 14.79 -13.06 7.77
N PHE A 181 15.63 -12.06 8.03
CA PHE A 181 16.18 -11.19 6.99
C PHE A 181 17.53 -11.66 6.46
N THR A 182 17.55 -12.85 5.85
CA THR A 182 18.76 -13.46 5.29
C THR A 182 19.31 -12.71 4.07
N SER A 183 18.45 -11.97 3.34
CA SER A 183 18.83 -11.08 2.23
C SER A 183 19.56 -9.81 2.66
N LYS A 184 19.55 -9.49 3.97
CA LYS A 184 20.22 -8.32 4.59
C LYS A 184 19.83 -6.99 3.91
N PRO A 185 18.56 -6.56 4.02
CA PRO A 185 18.12 -5.24 3.52
C PRO A 185 18.94 -4.11 4.14
N ALA A 186 18.95 -2.95 3.48
CA ALA A 186 19.43 -1.73 4.11
C ALA A 186 18.68 -1.52 5.44
N ARG A 187 19.36 -1.02 6.48
CA ARG A 187 18.78 -0.96 7.83
C ARG A 187 19.17 0.29 8.58
N SER A 188 18.21 0.83 9.32
CA SER A 188 18.44 1.77 10.42
C SER A 188 17.88 1.16 11.69
N CYS A 189 18.61 1.21 12.81
CA CYS A 189 18.14 0.75 14.11
C CYS A 189 18.42 1.84 15.14
N VAL A 190 17.39 2.30 15.85
CA VAL A 190 17.49 3.40 16.82
C VAL A 190 16.66 3.09 18.06
N ALA A 191 17.11 3.58 19.21
CA ALA A 191 16.28 3.62 20.41
C ALA A 191 15.41 4.87 20.38
N VAL A 192 14.13 4.74 20.73
CA VAL A 192 13.16 5.83 20.74
C VAL A 192 12.59 6.02 22.14
N LYS A 193 12.02 7.21 22.42
CA LYS A 193 11.49 7.54 23.74
C LYS A 193 10.37 6.60 24.21
N SER A 194 9.50 6.19 23.29
CA SER A 194 8.33 5.34 23.59
C SER A 194 7.75 4.76 22.31
N LEU A 195 7.24 3.54 22.39
CA LEU A 195 6.51 2.86 21.31
C LEU A 195 5.02 2.68 21.67
N PRO A 196 4.13 2.52 20.68
CA PRO A 196 2.71 2.25 20.93
C PRO A 196 2.50 1.02 21.83
N LYS A 197 1.54 1.09 22.76
CA LYS A 197 1.28 0.04 23.77
C LYS A 197 2.47 -0.31 24.69
N GLY A 198 3.55 0.46 24.69
CA GLY A 198 4.73 0.19 25.52
C GLY A 198 5.49 -1.08 25.10
N VAL A 199 5.39 -1.48 23.83
CA VAL A 199 6.20 -2.58 23.29
C VAL A 199 7.69 -2.24 23.29
N LEU A 200 8.52 -3.27 23.23
CA LEU A 200 9.97 -3.20 23.25
C LEU A 200 10.58 -2.98 21.87
N CYS A 201 9.87 -3.38 20.81
CA CYS A 201 10.32 -3.16 19.44
C CYS A 201 9.17 -2.90 18.46
N GLU A 202 9.47 -2.14 17.41
CA GLU A 202 8.63 -1.91 16.24
C GLU A 202 9.50 -1.98 14.98
N VAL A 203 9.00 -2.61 13.91
CA VAL A 203 9.73 -2.72 12.65
C VAL A 203 8.83 -2.39 11.47
N GLU A 204 9.28 -1.47 10.61
CA GLU A 204 8.68 -1.18 9.31
C GLU A 204 9.58 -1.65 8.17
N VAL A 205 8.98 -1.97 7.02
CA VAL A 205 9.69 -2.46 5.84
C VAL A 205 9.25 -1.78 4.56
N ILE A 206 10.19 -1.65 3.63
CA ILE A 206 9.94 -1.37 2.23
C ILE A 206 10.38 -2.59 1.43
N ALA A 207 9.50 -3.11 0.56
CA ALA A 207 9.77 -4.27 -0.27
C ALA A 207 9.46 -4.00 -1.74
N GLU A 208 10.13 -4.72 -2.63
CA GLU A 208 9.82 -4.74 -4.06
C GLU A 208 8.76 -5.82 -4.37
N LEU A 209 7.82 -5.51 -5.25
CA LEU A 209 6.88 -6.51 -5.77
C LEU A 209 7.54 -7.39 -6.82
N ILE A 210 7.41 -8.71 -6.68
CA ILE A 210 7.92 -9.72 -7.62
C ILE A 210 6.92 -9.94 -8.77
#